data_AF-A0ABD1F0C2-F1
#
_entry.id   AF-A0ABD1F0C2-F1
#
_cell.length_a   1.000
_cell.length_b   1.000
_cell.length_c   1.000
_cell.angle_alpha   90.00
_cell.angle_beta   90.00
_cell.angle_gamma   90.00
#
_symmetry.space_group_name_H-M   'P 1'
#
loop_
_entity.id
_entity.type
_entity.pdbx_description
1 polymer ?
#
loop_
_entity_poly.entity_id
_entity_poly.type
_entity_poly.pdbx_seq_one_letter_code
_entity_poly.pdbx_strand_id
1 'polypeptide(L)'
;MKNGKGDFYVDVDHIHVGFTNSNKPERTTTNVGVQTTHLIPYRLRFWPKTDCNFKLSPSNTSCGLKCKSCLKIFSQCLLSQVGLTIMVTIWALVGAYAFYITEGPREQEQSLRLANIQRNLSKKLAKELNSTDDTDKWPAMIHKYLETHESLFLEAVGAGYGEGGGGNIWTYSGCILFSVSLLTTLGFGAPVPRTPLGRTCAVIFALVGIPLHFLLILNIGNLTAIRVQQFAFRTNSTDIPSVSEQPKWLKWFPVIAIIIYYLLGVIMFGFSRDRDPLHAFMFPLDFTASGGVANVLGVIRICYALYLEMAVTLAALVVSLIQASASKGIVDVGLRLGLLTNT
;
A
#
# COMPACT_ATOMS: atom_id res chain seq x y z
N MET A 1 -37.49 -46.20 2.52
CA MET A 1 -37.63 -44.93 1.76
C MET A 1 -37.90 -43.79 2.73
N LYS A 2 -36.91 -42.92 2.94
CA LYS A 2 -37.06 -41.48 3.23
C LYS A 2 -35.69 -40.84 3.07
N ASN A 3 -35.51 -40.15 1.93
CA ASN A 3 -34.34 -39.36 1.58
C ASN A 3 -34.29 -38.10 2.45
N GLY A 4 -33.20 -37.89 3.19
CA GLY A 4 -32.81 -36.58 3.72
C GLY A 4 -31.70 -36.01 2.85
N LYS A 5 -32.03 -34.99 2.05
CA LYS A 5 -31.04 -34.15 1.37
C LYS A 5 -30.24 -33.40 2.45
N GLY A 6 -28.98 -33.79 2.64
CA GLY A 6 -28.03 -32.98 3.39
C GLY A 6 -27.53 -31.86 2.48
N ASP A 7 -27.92 -30.63 2.76
CA ASP A 7 -27.35 -29.46 2.11
C ASP A 7 -25.87 -29.36 2.49
N PHE A 8 -25.00 -29.38 1.47
CA PHE A 8 -23.56 -29.25 1.63
C PHE A 8 -23.21 -27.77 1.84
N TYR A 9 -22.99 -27.37 3.09
CA TYR A 9 -22.44 -26.04 3.42
C TYR A 9 -20.96 -26.19 3.76
N VAL A 10 -20.08 -25.60 2.94
CA VAL A 10 -18.66 -25.49 3.25
C VAL A 10 -18.49 -24.26 4.12
N ASP A 11 -18.42 -24.45 5.43
CA ASP A 11 -17.98 -23.42 6.36
C ASP A 11 -16.47 -23.20 6.18
N VAL A 12 -16.11 -22.10 5.53
CA VAL A 12 -14.73 -21.73 5.21
C VAL A 12 -13.96 -21.29 6.46
N ASP A 13 -14.64 -21.07 7.59
CA ASP A 13 -14.05 -20.49 8.81
C ASP A 13 -13.87 -21.49 9.98
N HIS A 14 -14.45 -22.69 9.93
CA HIS A 14 -14.34 -23.68 11.02
C HIS A 14 -13.91 -25.07 10.53
N ILE A 15 -12.61 -25.38 10.64
CA ILE A 15 -12.12 -26.75 10.56
C ILE A 15 -12.20 -27.36 11.96
N HIS A 16 -13.24 -28.14 12.23
CA HIS A 16 -13.25 -29.04 13.39
C HIS A 16 -12.47 -30.31 13.03
N VAL A 17 -11.24 -30.43 13.54
CA VAL A 17 -10.52 -31.71 13.57
C VAL A 17 -10.87 -32.40 14.88
N GLY A 18 -11.90 -33.24 14.87
CA GLY A 18 -12.26 -34.13 15.98
C GLY A 18 -12.05 -35.58 15.58
N PHE A 19 -11.26 -36.32 16.35
CA PHE A 19 -11.13 -37.77 16.20
C PHE A 19 -12.30 -38.47 16.90
N THR A 20 -13.27 -38.98 16.15
CA THR A 20 -14.19 -40.02 16.65
C THR A 20 -13.58 -41.38 16.31
N ASN A 21 -12.90 -42.00 17.28
CA ASN A 21 -12.48 -43.39 17.17
C ASN A 21 -13.48 -44.25 17.95
N SER A 22 -14.35 -44.95 17.22
CA SER A 22 -15.16 -46.04 17.76
C SER A 22 -14.37 -47.34 17.57
N ASN A 23 -14.12 -48.03 18.70
CA ASN A 23 -13.68 -49.43 18.82
C ASN A 23 -12.20 -49.77 18.51
N LYS A 24 -11.35 -49.76 19.55
CA LYS A 24 -10.37 -50.82 19.87
C LYS A 24 -9.70 -50.61 21.25
N PRO A 25 -9.30 -51.67 21.97
CA PRO A 25 -8.91 -51.61 23.36
C PRO A 25 -7.47 -51.09 23.56
N GLU A 26 -7.28 -50.47 24.73
CA GLU A 26 -6.09 -49.76 25.19
C GLU A 26 -4.80 -50.59 25.13
N ARG A 27 -3.79 -50.03 24.45
CA ARG A 27 -2.38 -50.24 24.78
C ARG A 27 -1.79 -48.88 25.12
N THR A 28 -1.32 -48.77 26.35
CA THR A 28 -0.72 -47.57 26.93
C THR A 28 0.64 -47.29 26.27
N THR A 29 0.64 -46.55 25.17
CA THR A 29 1.78 -45.72 24.77
C THR A 29 1.40 -44.29 25.08
N THR A 30 2.05 -43.69 26.08
CA THR A 30 1.93 -42.26 26.39
C THR A 30 2.57 -41.46 25.28
N ASN A 31 1.81 -41.27 24.19
CA ASN A 31 2.04 -40.17 23.27
C ASN A 31 1.63 -38.90 24.01
N VAL A 32 2.60 -38.23 24.61
CA VAL A 32 2.44 -36.82 25.00
C VAL A 32 2.42 -36.04 23.69
N GLY A 33 1.23 -35.97 23.09
CA GLY A 33 0.95 -34.92 22.14
C GLY A 33 1.09 -33.63 22.92
N VAL A 34 2.24 -32.97 22.76
CA VAL A 34 2.43 -31.59 23.21
C VAL A 34 1.23 -30.85 22.63
N GLN A 35 0.29 -30.46 23.50
CA GLN A 35 -0.65 -29.41 23.16
C GLN A 35 0.22 -28.17 22.98
N THR A 36 0.78 -28.02 21.78
CA THR A 36 0.93 -26.70 21.22
C THR A 36 -0.50 -26.22 21.13
N THR A 37 -0.96 -25.57 22.19
CA THR A 37 -2.05 -24.62 22.09
C THR A 37 -1.58 -23.70 20.99
N HIS A 38 -1.98 -24.01 19.76
CA HIS A 38 -1.89 -23.11 18.64
C HIS A 38 -2.63 -21.89 19.18
N LEU A 39 -1.88 -20.89 19.64
CA LEU A 39 -2.36 -19.53 19.60
C LEU A 39 -2.71 -19.34 18.14
N ILE A 40 -3.95 -19.66 17.77
CA ILE A 40 -4.55 -19.27 16.51
C ILE A 40 -4.37 -17.76 16.57
N PRO A 41 -3.44 -17.17 15.80
CA PRO A 41 -3.22 -15.75 15.90
C PRO A 41 -4.57 -15.12 15.60
N TYR A 42 -5.11 -14.35 16.56
CA TYR A 42 -6.44 -13.77 16.44
C TYR A 42 -6.50 -13.04 15.09
N ARG A 43 -7.31 -13.59 14.17
CA ARG A 43 -7.36 -13.19 12.78
C ARG A 43 -8.66 -12.44 12.54
N LEU A 44 -8.56 -11.27 11.92
CA LEU A 44 -9.73 -10.53 11.47
C LEU A 44 -10.43 -11.32 10.37
N ARG A 45 -11.75 -11.53 10.52
CA ARG A 45 -12.54 -12.30 9.56
C ARG A 45 -12.54 -11.64 8.19
N PHE A 46 -12.61 -12.46 7.15
CA PHE A 46 -12.71 -11.96 5.78
C PHE A 46 -14.07 -11.29 5.54
N TRP A 47 -15.16 -11.89 6.08
CA TRP A 47 -16.50 -11.32 6.08
C TRP A 47 -17.03 -11.10 7.50
N PRO A 48 -17.84 -10.05 7.74
CA PRO A 48 -18.58 -9.89 8.99
C PRO A 48 -19.59 -11.04 9.16
N LYS A 49 -19.80 -11.50 10.39
CA LYS A 49 -20.79 -12.55 10.69
C LYS A 49 -22.20 -11.94 10.54
N THR A 50 -22.99 -12.41 9.58
CA THR A 50 -24.34 -11.90 9.30
C THR A 50 -25.42 -12.49 10.23
N ASP A 51 -25.08 -13.48 11.07
CA ASP A 51 -26.03 -14.15 11.95
C ASP A 51 -26.40 -13.29 13.17
N CYS A 52 -27.33 -12.36 12.97
CA CYS A 52 -28.03 -11.69 14.07
C CYS A 52 -29.25 -12.52 14.52
N ASN A 53 -29.03 -13.66 15.19
CA ASN A 53 -30.12 -14.34 15.91
C ASN A 53 -30.32 -13.67 17.28
N PHE A 54 -31.19 -12.66 17.34
CA PHE A 54 -31.55 -12.00 18.59
C PHE A 54 -32.78 -12.68 19.21
N LYS A 55 -32.60 -13.37 20.35
CA LYS A 55 -33.73 -13.77 21.22
C LYS A 55 -34.30 -12.49 21.86
N LEU A 56 -35.47 -12.07 21.40
CA LEU A 56 -36.20 -10.91 21.92
C LEU A 56 -36.68 -11.14 23.36
N SER A 57 -36.45 -10.17 24.24
CA SER A 57 -37.22 -9.98 25.48
C SER A 57 -38.02 -8.67 25.35
N PRO A 58 -39.32 -8.62 25.71
CA PRO A 58 -40.27 -7.62 25.22
C PRO A 58 -40.31 -6.33 26.04
N SER A 59 -39.15 -5.79 26.45
CA SER A 59 -39.11 -4.47 27.07
C SER A 59 -37.75 -3.81 26.86
N ASN A 60 -37.70 -2.81 25.99
CA ASN A 60 -36.88 -1.59 26.04
C ASN A 60 -36.82 -0.91 24.65
N THR A 61 -37.51 0.22 24.56
CA THR A 61 -37.44 1.34 23.60
C THR A 61 -36.50 1.23 22.38
N SER A 62 -37.12 1.37 21.21
CA SER A 62 -36.66 1.08 19.84
C SER A 62 -35.45 1.87 19.29
N CYS A 63 -35.09 3.03 19.85
CA CYS A 63 -34.06 3.90 19.24
C CYS A 63 -32.62 3.58 19.69
N GLY A 64 -32.39 3.40 21.01
CA GLY A 64 -31.07 3.07 21.55
C GLY A 64 -30.57 1.67 21.18
N LEU A 65 -31.49 0.71 21.01
CA LEU A 65 -31.18 -0.66 20.58
C LEU A 65 -30.76 -0.71 19.10
N LYS A 66 -31.42 0.06 18.22
CA LYS A 66 -31.06 0.18 16.80
C LYS A 66 -29.68 0.83 16.63
N CYS A 67 -29.38 1.88 17.40
CA CYS A 67 -28.06 2.51 17.39
C CYS A 67 -26.95 1.54 17.85
N LYS A 68 -27.15 0.79 18.94
CA LYS A 68 -26.18 -0.24 19.40
C LYS A 68 -25.99 -1.38 18.40
N SER A 69 -27.06 -1.83 17.72
CA SER A 69 -26.97 -2.86 16.68
C SER A 69 -26.32 -2.35 15.39
N CYS A 70 -26.63 -1.13 14.95
CA CYS A 70 -25.93 -0.48 13.84
C CYS A 70 -24.45 -0.25 14.16
N LEU A 71 -24.10 0.18 15.38
CA LEU A 71 -22.72 0.37 15.81
C LEU A 71 -21.95 -0.95 15.87
N LYS A 72 -22.62 -2.05 16.27
CA LYS A 72 -22.03 -3.39 16.32
C LYS A 72 -21.85 -4.02 14.94
N ILE A 73 -22.83 -3.85 14.03
CA ILE A 73 -22.72 -4.30 12.63
C ILE A 73 -21.68 -3.45 11.90
N PHE A 74 -21.67 -2.13 12.11
CA PHE A 74 -20.67 -1.21 11.59
C PHE A 74 -19.28 -1.57 12.11
N SER A 75 -19.11 -1.83 13.41
CA SER A 75 -17.82 -2.27 13.95
C SER A 75 -17.40 -3.62 13.39
N GLN A 76 -18.33 -4.57 13.19
CA GLN A 76 -18.04 -5.87 12.59
C GLN A 76 -17.66 -5.77 11.10
N CYS A 77 -18.28 -4.85 10.36
CA CYS A 77 -17.90 -4.54 8.98
C CYS A 77 -16.54 -3.83 8.94
N LEU A 78 -16.30 -2.84 9.79
CA LEU A 78 -15.01 -2.13 9.90
C LEU A 78 -13.86 -3.07 10.30
N LEU A 79 -14.13 -4.07 11.14
CA LEU A 79 -13.20 -5.13 11.55
C LEU A 79 -13.16 -6.32 10.57
N SER A 80 -13.88 -6.26 9.45
CA SER A 80 -13.68 -7.22 8.36
C SER A 80 -12.53 -6.75 7.47
N GLN A 81 -11.81 -7.68 6.86
CA GLN A 81 -10.72 -7.34 5.92
C GLN A 81 -11.22 -6.41 4.81
N VAL A 82 -12.39 -6.71 4.24
CA VAL A 82 -12.98 -5.92 3.16
C VAL A 82 -13.34 -4.51 3.63
N GLY A 83 -13.92 -4.38 4.83
CA GLY A 83 -14.25 -3.07 5.39
C GLY A 83 -13.01 -2.25 5.75
N LEU A 84 -11.96 -2.88 6.25
CA LEU A 84 -10.68 -2.22 6.49
C LEU A 84 -10.05 -1.72 5.19
N THR A 85 -10.07 -2.52 4.12
CA THR A 85 -9.63 -2.08 2.79
C THR A 85 -10.42 -0.87 2.31
N ILE A 86 -11.76 -0.92 2.38
CA ILE A 86 -12.64 0.19 1.95
C ILE A 86 -12.37 1.45 2.78
N MET A 87 -12.19 1.31 4.08
CA MET A 87 -11.92 2.45 4.96
C MET A 87 -10.57 3.09 4.62
N VAL A 88 -9.52 2.28 4.43
CA VAL A 88 -8.18 2.77 4.08
C VAL A 88 -8.18 3.42 2.69
N THR A 89 -8.90 2.88 1.71
CA THR A 89 -9.02 3.51 0.39
C THR A 89 -9.78 4.83 0.44
N ILE A 90 -10.89 4.91 1.17
CA ILE A 90 -11.61 6.18 1.40
C ILE A 90 -10.70 7.19 2.10
N TRP A 91 -9.97 6.76 3.13
CA TRP A 91 -9.01 7.62 3.84
C TRP A 91 -7.96 8.19 2.88
N ALA A 92 -7.38 7.36 2.00
CA ALA A 92 -6.43 7.79 0.99
C ALA A 92 -7.02 8.82 0.01
N LEU A 93 -8.27 8.64 -0.43
CA LEU A 93 -8.95 9.60 -1.32
C LEU A 93 -9.26 10.93 -0.61
N VAL A 94 -9.66 10.88 0.66
CA VAL A 94 -9.87 12.09 1.48
C VAL A 94 -8.55 12.85 1.68
N GLY A 95 -7.47 12.14 1.97
CA GLY A 95 -6.12 12.71 2.03
C GLY A 95 -5.71 13.37 0.71
N ALA A 96 -5.93 12.68 -0.42
CA ALA A 96 -5.61 13.21 -1.74
C ALA A 96 -6.39 14.50 -2.04
N TYR A 97 -7.67 14.54 -1.67
CA TYR A 97 -8.47 15.75 -1.80
C TYR A 97 -7.95 16.89 -0.92
N ALA A 98 -7.57 16.60 0.33
CA ALA A 98 -6.99 17.59 1.24
C ALA A 98 -5.69 18.17 0.68
N PHE A 99 -4.78 17.35 0.16
CA PHE A 99 -3.54 17.85 -0.45
C PHE A 99 -3.78 18.65 -1.72
N TYR A 100 -4.74 18.24 -2.54
CA TYR A 100 -5.12 18.97 -3.75
C TYR A 100 -5.58 20.40 -3.44
N ILE A 101 -6.43 20.58 -2.42
CA ILE A 101 -6.92 21.91 -2.05
C ILE A 101 -5.84 22.76 -1.37
N THR A 102 -4.89 22.16 -0.65
CA THR A 102 -3.84 22.93 0.05
C THR A 102 -2.66 23.29 -0.86
N GLU A 103 -2.20 22.36 -1.71
CA GLU A 103 -0.98 22.55 -2.51
C GLU A 103 -1.26 22.93 -3.97
N GLY A 104 -2.40 22.50 -4.52
CA GLY A 104 -2.77 22.78 -5.91
C GLY A 104 -2.81 24.28 -6.24
N PRO A 105 -3.52 25.12 -5.46
CA PRO A 105 -3.56 26.56 -5.70
C PRO A 105 -2.18 27.22 -5.64
N ARG A 106 -1.33 26.81 -4.69
CA ARG A 106 0.02 27.33 -4.53
C ARG A 106 0.90 27.04 -5.75
N GLU A 107 0.87 25.80 -6.24
CA GLU A 107 1.63 25.40 -7.43
C GLU A 107 1.18 26.19 -8.68
N GLN A 108 -0.13 26.38 -8.84
CA GLN A 108 -0.69 27.16 -9.93
C GLN A 108 -0.31 28.65 -9.83
N GLU A 109 -0.33 29.23 -8.64
CA GLU A 109 0.07 30.62 -8.43
C GLU A 109 1.57 30.83 -8.71
N GLN A 110 2.43 29.90 -8.26
CA GLN A 110 3.87 29.96 -8.53
C GLN A 110 4.19 29.92 -10.03
N SER A 111 3.54 29.01 -10.77
CA SER A 111 3.76 28.90 -12.22
C SER A 111 3.28 30.14 -12.98
N LEU A 112 2.11 30.68 -12.61
CA LEU A 112 1.62 31.94 -13.18
C LEU A 112 2.51 33.12 -12.83
N ARG A 113 2.96 33.23 -11.57
CA ARG A 113 3.84 34.30 -11.10
C ARG A 113 5.16 34.30 -11.85
N LEU A 114 5.80 33.15 -12.02
CA LEU A 114 7.05 33.05 -12.75
C LEU A 114 6.87 33.37 -14.24
N ALA A 115 5.81 32.86 -14.88
CA ALA A 115 5.51 33.19 -16.27
C ALA A 115 5.30 34.71 -16.47
N ASN A 116 4.66 35.38 -15.51
CA ASN A 116 4.48 36.83 -15.54
C ASN A 116 5.78 37.59 -15.31
N ILE A 117 6.64 37.14 -14.38
CA ILE A 117 7.97 37.73 -14.17
C ILE A 117 8.79 37.65 -15.46
N GLN A 118 8.85 36.47 -16.09
CA GLN A 118 9.58 36.27 -17.35
C GLN A 118 9.06 37.18 -18.47
N ARG A 119 7.74 37.27 -18.66
CA ARG A 119 7.12 38.18 -19.64
C ARG A 119 7.39 39.65 -19.32
N ASN A 120 7.40 40.04 -18.05
CA ASN A 120 7.62 41.44 -17.66
C ASN A 120 9.09 41.83 -17.84
N LEU A 121 10.02 40.95 -17.50
CA LEU A 121 11.45 41.17 -17.72
C LEU A 121 11.76 41.28 -19.21
N SER A 122 11.21 40.38 -20.04
CA SER A 122 11.42 40.45 -21.49
C SER A 122 10.84 41.72 -22.12
N LYS A 123 9.64 42.14 -21.69
CA LYS A 123 9.04 43.41 -22.14
C LYS A 123 9.86 44.63 -21.72
N LYS A 124 10.36 44.66 -20.48
CA LYS A 124 11.20 45.76 -19.97
C LYS A 124 12.52 45.84 -20.72
N LEU A 125 13.19 44.70 -20.90
CA LEU A 125 14.43 44.61 -21.68
C LEU A 125 14.21 45.10 -23.12
N ALA A 126 13.18 44.60 -23.81
CA ALA A 126 12.88 45.03 -25.18
C ALA A 126 12.59 46.53 -25.27
N LYS A 127 11.87 47.10 -24.29
CA LYS A 127 11.59 48.53 -24.22
C LYS A 127 12.86 49.35 -24.03
N GLU A 128 13.72 48.96 -23.10
CA GLU A 128 14.97 49.69 -22.81
C GLU A 128 15.97 49.61 -23.96
N LEU A 129 16.10 48.44 -24.61
CA LEU A 129 16.91 48.27 -25.81
C LEU A 129 16.41 49.15 -26.95
N ASN A 130 15.10 49.19 -27.17
CA ASN A 130 14.51 50.02 -28.24
C ASN A 130 14.59 51.53 -27.94
N SER A 131 14.73 51.94 -26.67
CA SER A 131 14.89 53.35 -26.29
C SER A 131 16.35 53.82 -26.23
N THR A 132 17.31 52.90 -26.36
CA THR A 132 18.75 53.21 -26.22
C THR A 132 19.40 53.22 -27.60
N ASP A 133 19.78 54.41 -28.07
CA ASP A 133 20.48 54.59 -29.36
C ASP A 133 21.95 54.08 -29.32
N ASP A 134 22.50 53.91 -28.12
CA ASP A 134 23.87 53.47 -27.88
C ASP A 134 23.96 51.94 -27.78
N THR A 135 24.37 51.31 -28.89
CA THR A 135 24.50 49.85 -29.02
C THR A 135 25.59 49.25 -28.12
N ASP A 136 26.58 50.03 -27.70
CA ASP A 136 27.69 49.54 -26.89
C ASP A 136 27.24 49.20 -25.45
N LYS A 137 26.12 49.77 -25.01
CA LYS A 137 25.49 49.49 -23.70
C LYS A 137 24.59 48.26 -23.69
N TRP A 138 24.24 47.72 -24.85
CA TRP A 138 23.32 46.58 -24.96
C TRP A 138 23.82 45.33 -24.21
N PRO A 139 25.10 44.91 -24.33
CA PRO A 139 25.58 43.74 -23.61
C PRO A 139 25.45 43.87 -22.09
N ALA A 140 25.80 45.03 -21.54
CA ALA A 140 25.68 45.30 -20.10
C ALA A 140 24.21 45.27 -19.62
N MET A 141 23.29 45.80 -20.43
CA MET A 141 21.86 45.78 -20.14
C MET A 141 21.29 44.37 -20.19
N ILE A 142 21.62 43.59 -21.23
CA ILE A 142 21.19 42.19 -21.35
C ILE A 142 21.71 41.38 -20.16
N HIS A 143 22.99 41.53 -19.80
CA HIS A 143 23.56 40.84 -18.64
C HIS A 143 22.84 41.18 -17.34
N LYS A 144 22.54 42.46 -17.08
CA LYS A 144 21.78 42.89 -15.90
C LYS A 144 20.39 42.22 -15.81
N TYR A 145 19.67 42.17 -16.92
CA TYR A 145 18.34 41.53 -16.96
C TYR A 145 18.43 40.01 -16.87
N LEU A 146 19.47 39.40 -17.43
CA LEU A 146 19.73 37.96 -17.32
C LEU A 146 20.03 37.57 -15.87
N GLU A 147 20.88 38.31 -15.17
CA GLU A 147 21.21 38.08 -13.75
C GLU A 147 19.98 38.26 -12.84
N THR A 148 19.14 39.25 -13.16
CA THR A 148 17.85 39.45 -12.48
C THR A 148 16.89 38.27 -12.74
N HIS A 149 16.85 37.74 -13.96
CA HIS A 149 16.04 36.57 -14.29
C HIS A 149 16.56 35.31 -13.58
N GLU A 150 17.87 35.09 -13.59
CA GLU A 150 18.53 33.95 -12.96
C GLU A 150 18.25 33.90 -11.45
N SER A 151 18.44 35.01 -10.74
CA SER A 151 18.18 35.10 -9.30
C SER A 151 16.72 34.80 -8.93
N LEU A 152 15.76 35.39 -9.66
CA LEU A 152 14.32 35.15 -9.44
C LEU A 152 13.92 33.71 -9.82
N PHE A 153 14.54 33.15 -10.84
CA PHE A 153 14.31 31.77 -11.25
C PHE A 153 14.85 30.79 -10.21
N LEU A 154 16.06 31.00 -9.70
CA LEU A 154 16.65 30.19 -8.63
C LEU A 154 15.83 30.26 -7.34
N GLU A 155 15.29 31.42 -6.99
CA GLU A 155 14.36 31.57 -5.86
C GLU A 155 13.10 30.72 -6.07
N ALA A 156 12.50 30.77 -7.26
CA ALA A 156 11.32 29.99 -7.59
C ALA A 156 11.60 28.47 -7.53
N VAL A 157 12.73 28.03 -8.11
CA VAL A 157 13.18 26.62 -8.06
C VAL A 157 13.44 26.17 -6.62
N GLY A 158 14.09 27.01 -5.81
CA GLY A 158 14.27 26.76 -4.37
C GLY A 158 12.94 26.64 -3.60
N ALA A 159 11.91 27.36 -4.05
CA ALA A 159 10.54 27.27 -3.53
C ALA A 159 9.72 26.08 -4.10
N GLY A 160 10.33 25.20 -4.90
CA GLY A 160 9.71 23.99 -5.46
C GLY A 160 9.09 24.17 -6.85
N TYR A 161 9.35 25.28 -7.54
CA TYR A 161 8.92 25.43 -8.94
C TYR A 161 9.61 24.41 -9.84
N GLY A 162 8.84 23.72 -10.67
CA GLY A 162 9.36 22.70 -11.59
C GLY A 162 9.70 21.36 -10.92
N GLU A 163 9.44 21.21 -9.62
CA GLU A 163 9.50 19.92 -8.92
C GLU A 163 8.61 18.91 -9.67
N GLY A 164 9.16 17.78 -10.10
CA GLY A 164 8.46 16.82 -10.97
C GLY A 164 8.66 17.04 -12.48
N GLY A 165 9.58 17.89 -12.93
CA GLY A 165 9.99 17.98 -14.34
C GLY A 165 9.24 19.05 -15.16
N GLY A 166 8.77 20.12 -14.53
CA GLY A 166 8.21 21.29 -15.23
C GLY A 166 6.70 21.25 -15.52
N GLY A 167 5.99 20.25 -15.01
CA GLY A 167 4.52 20.16 -15.05
C GLY A 167 3.87 20.35 -13.67
N ASN A 168 2.56 20.13 -13.58
CA ASN A 168 1.83 20.19 -12.31
C ASN A 168 1.83 18.82 -11.61
N ILE A 169 2.49 18.76 -10.45
CA ILE A 169 2.53 17.57 -9.59
C ILE A 169 1.29 17.47 -8.70
N TRP A 170 0.77 18.59 -8.18
CA TRP A 170 -0.36 18.64 -7.25
C TRP A 170 -1.71 18.64 -7.96
N THR A 171 -1.83 17.82 -9.01
CA THR A 171 -3.12 17.44 -9.59
C THR A 171 -3.81 16.39 -8.70
N TYR A 172 -5.13 16.22 -8.81
CA TYR A 172 -5.84 15.22 -8.01
C TYR A 172 -5.25 13.81 -8.15
N SER A 173 -4.89 13.39 -9.37
CA SER A 173 -4.18 12.13 -9.62
C SER A 173 -2.79 12.06 -8.96
N GLY A 174 -2.05 13.17 -8.95
CA GLY A 174 -0.76 13.26 -8.27
C GLY A 174 -0.91 13.19 -6.75
N CYS A 175 -1.98 13.78 -6.21
CA CYS A 175 -2.30 13.74 -4.78
C CYS A 175 -2.72 12.33 -4.34
N ILE A 176 -3.40 11.54 -5.19
CA ILE A 176 -3.68 10.12 -4.93
C ILE A 176 -2.36 9.34 -4.83
N LEU A 177 -1.47 9.52 -5.79
CA LEU A 177 -0.15 8.88 -5.77
C LEU A 177 0.65 9.26 -4.52
N PHE A 178 0.66 10.55 -4.17
CA PHE A 178 1.30 11.05 -2.95
C PHE A 178 0.67 10.43 -1.70
N SER A 179 -0.66 10.40 -1.59
CA SER A 179 -1.37 9.87 -0.42
C SER A 179 -1.08 8.39 -0.23
N VAL A 180 -1.10 7.59 -1.31
CA VAL A 180 -0.75 6.17 -1.28
C VAL A 180 0.71 5.95 -0.94
N SER A 181 1.64 6.72 -1.52
CA SER A 181 3.08 6.64 -1.21
C SER A 181 3.39 6.98 0.25
N LEU A 182 2.71 7.98 0.81
CA LEU A 182 2.81 8.37 2.20
C LEU A 182 2.20 7.30 3.13
N LEU A 183 1.02 6.78 2.77
CA LEU A 183 0.31 5.75 3.52
C LEU A 183 1.09 4.43 3.59
N THR A 184 1.66 4.00 2.46
CA THR A 184 2.50 2.80 2.33
C THR A 184 3.89 2.98 2.94
N THR A 185 4.25 4.19 3.36
CA THR A 185 5.57 4.54 3.92
C THR A 185 6.76 4.27 2.99
N LEU A 186 6.52 4.05 1.69
CA LEU A 186 7.60 3.89 0.72
C LEU A 186 8.31 5.24 0.51
N GLY A 187 7.53 6.31 0.31
CA GLY A 187 7.99 7.70 0.32
C GLY A 187 9.13 8.03 -0.66
N PHE A 188 9.49 7.13 -1.57
CA PHE A 188 10.69 7.29 -2.38
C PHE A 188 10.51 8.39 -3.41
N GLY A 189 11.23 9.50 -3.21
CA GLY A 189 11.18 10.66 -4.08
C GLY A 189 9.79 11.27 -4.23
N ALA A 190 8.89 11.09 -3.26
CA ALA A 190 7.56 11.70 -3.31
C ALA A 190 7.66 13.23 -3.13
N PRO A 191 6.86 14.03 -3.87
CA PRO A 191 6.83 15.46 -3.67
C PRO A 191 6.33 15.81 -2.27
N VAL A 192 6.92 16.81 -1.62
CA VAL A 192 6.60 17.16 -0.22
C VAL A 192 5.74 18.42 -0.17
N PRO A 193 4.63 18.46 0.62
CA PRO A 193 3.83 19.66 0.77
C PRO A 193 4.67 20.81 1.34
N ARG A 194 4.57 21.99 0.72
CA ARG A 194 5.33 23.18 1.11
C ARG A 194 4.51 24.14 1.96
N THR A 195 3.17 24.06 1.89
CA THR A 195 2.29 24.88 2.71
C THR A 195 2.29 24.41 4.17
N PRO A 196 2.18 25.32 5.15
CA PRO A 196 2.01 24.94 6.55
C PRO A 196 0.80 24.03 6.75
N LEU A 197 -0.34 24.36 6.12
CA LEU A 197 -1.57 23.57 6.18
C LEU A 197 -1.37 22.16 5.59
N GLY A 198 -0.78 22.06 4.39
CA GLY A 198 -0.51 20.77 3.75
C GLY A 198 0.42 19.88 4.58
N ARG A 199 1.44 20.47 5.23
CA ARG A 199 2.32 19.74 6.16
C ARG A 199 1.58 19.24 7.40
N THR A 200 0.75 20.07 8.02
CA THR A 200 -0.07 19.65 9.16
C THR A 200 -1.05 18.55 8.77
N CYS A 201 -1.72 18.68 7.61
CA CYS A 201 -2.58 17.64 7.05
C CYS A 201 -1.80 16.34 6.80
N ALA A 202 -0.58 16.40 6.28
CA ALA A 202 0.26 15.21 6.05
C ALA A 202 0.61 14.48 7.35
N VAL A 203 0.94 15.22 8.41
CA VAL A 203 1.21 14.62 9.73
C VAL A 203 -0.04 13.92 10.28
N ILE A 204 -1.19 14.59 10.28
CA ILE A 204 -2.45 14.01 10.77
C ILE A 204 -2.85 12.78 9.94
N PHE A 205 -2.72 12.88 8.62
CA PHE A 205 -3.00 11.79 7.69
C PHE A 205 -2.11 10.57 7.97
N ALA A 206 -0.80 10.79 8.17
CA ALA A 206 0.16 9.73 8.46
C ALA A 206 -0.08 9.08 9.84
N LEU A 207 -0.37 9.87 10.88
CA LEU A 207 -0.61 9.38 12.24
C LEU A 207 -1.78 8.38 12.32
N VAL A 208 -2.84 8.63 11.55
CA VAL A 208 -4.03 7.76 11.52
C VAL A 208 -3.89 6.66 10.45
N GLY A 209 -3.44 7.04 9.25
CA GLY A 209 -3.41 6.15 8.10
C GLY A 209 -2.39 5.03 8.21
N ILE A 210 -1.16 5.32 8.64
CA ILE A 210 -0.07 4.34 8.67
C ILE A 210 -0.40 3.15 9.59
N PRO A 211 -0.87 3.34 10.84
CA PRO A 211 -1.23 2.20 11.70
C PRO A 211 -2.36 1.33 11.11
N LEU A 212 -3.37 1.97 10.51
CA LEU A 212 -4.50 1.27 9.89
C LEU A 212 -4.07 0.47 8.66
N HIS A 213 -3.23 1.07 7.81
CA HIS A 213 -2.65 0.43 6.64
C HIS A 213 -1.74 -0.73 7.03
N PHE A 214 -0.87 -0.55 8.02
CA PHE A 214 0.00 -1.60 8.51
C PHE A 214 -0.79 -2.83 9.02
N LEU A 215 -1.88 -2.58 9.76
CA LEU A 215 -2.78 -3.63 10.21
C LEU A 215 -3.44 -4.34 9.01
N LEU A 216 -3.89 -3.61 7.99
CA LEU A 216 -4.46 -4.18 6.77
C LEU A 216 -3.46 -5.10 6.06
N ILE A 217 -2.27 -4.59 5.78
CA ILE A 217 -1.21 -5.29 5.05
C ILE A 217 -0.76 -6.55 5.78
N LEU A 218 -0.54 -6.47 7.11
CA LEU A 218 -0.12 -7.63 7.90
C LEU A 218 -1.17 -8.75 7.84
N ASN A 219 -2.45 -8.38 7.93
CA ASN A 219 -3.51 -9.37 7.81
C ASN A 219 -3.58 -9.97 6.40
N ILE A 220 -3.61 -9.15 5.35
CA ILE A 220 -3.64 -9.62 3.96
C ILE A 220 -2.45 -10.54 3.66
N GLY A 221 -1.24 -10.18 4.10
CA GLY A 221 -0.04 -10.99 3.94
C GLY A 221 -0.19 -12.38 4.57
N ASN A 222 -0.65 -12.45 5.82
CA ASN A 222 -0.91 -13.70 6.52
C ASN A 222 -1.99 -14.55 5.84
N LEU A 223 -3.09 -13.93 5.40
CA LEU A 223 -4.18 -14.64 4.72
C LEU A 223 -3.67 -15.29 3.44
N THR A 224 -2.92 -14.52 2.67
CA THR A 224 -2.39 -14.95 1.37
C THR A 224 -1.34 -16.04 1.56
N ALA A 225 -0.47 -15.92 2.56
CA ALA A 225 0.53 -16.95 2.90
C ALA A 225 -0.12 -18.30 3.22
N ILE A 226 -1.18 -18.31 4.05
CA ILE A 226 -1.94 -19.52 4.38
C ILE A 226 -2.55 -20.14 3.12
N ARG A 227 -3.15 -19.33 2.25
CA ARG A 227 -3.76 -19.82 0.99
C ARG A 227 -2.72 -20.41 0.05
N VAL A 228 -1.55 -19.79 -0.08
CA VAL A 228 -0.43 -20.31 -0.88
C VAL A 228 0.08 -21.64 -0.29
N GLN A 229 0.24 -21.73 1.03
CA GLN A 229 0.64 -22.97 1.69
C GLN A 229 -0.41 -24.08 1.49
N GLN A 230 -1.69 -23.78 1.69
CA GLN A 230 -2.79 -24.73 1.44
C GLN A 230 -2.78 -25.23 0.00
N PHE A 231 -2.58 -24.32 -0.96
CA PHE A 231 -2.46 -24.70 -2.38
C PHE A 231 -1.27 -25.63 -2.61
N ALA A 232 -0.11 -25.33 -2.03
CA ALA A 232 1.10 -26.14 -2.15
C ALA A 232 0.94 -27.55 -1.56
N PHE A 233 0.25 -27.68 -0.43
CA PHE A 233 0.02 -28.99 0.22
C PHE A 233 -1.16 -29.77 -0.41
N ARG A 234 -2.17 -29.09 -0.97
CA ARG A 234 -3.31 -29.75 -1.63
C ARG A 234 -2.89 -30.57 -2.85
N THR A 235 -1.82 -30.16 -3.53
CA THR A 235 -1.21 -30.91 -4.62
C THR A 235 -0.56 -32.24 -4.18
N ASN A 236 -0.18 -32.40 -2.91
CA ASN A 236 0.40 -33.64 -2.35
C ASN A 236 -0.64 -34.37 -1.47
N SER A 237 -1.64 -35.00 -2.10
CA SER A 237 -2.75 -35.67 -1.39
C SER A 237 -2.40 -37.02 -0.73
N THR A 238 -1.13 -37.38 -0.53
CA THR A 238 -0.75 -38.68 0.08
C THR A 238 0.04 -38.61 1.38
N ASP A 239 0.44 -37.44 1.88
CA ASP A 239 1.32 -37.37 3.06
C ASP A 239 0.66 -36.70 4.28
N ILE A 240 0.80 -37.37 5.42
CA ILE A 240 0.34 -36.95 6.73
C ILE A 240 1.08 -35.65 7.13
N PRO A 241 0.40 -34.61 7.67
CA PRO A 241 0.97 -33.27 7.91
C PRO A 241 2.20 -33.18 8.83
N SER A 242 2.51 -34.25 9.58
CA SER A 242 3.58 -34.23 10.59
C SER A 242 4.97 -34.56 10.06
N VAL A 243 5.11 -35.10 8.84
CA VAL A 243 6.41 -35.57 8.29
C VAL A 243 6.75 -34.99 6.92
N SER A 244 5.80 -34.33 6.23
CA SER A 244 6.05 -33.83 4.87
C SER A 244 7.02 -32.64 4.87
N GLU A 245 8.21 -32.84 4.31
CA GLU A 245 9.15 -31.76 4.01
C GLU A 245 8.47 -30.68 3.16
N GLN A 246 8.65 -29.40 3.53
CA GLN A 246 8.08 -28.30 2.73
C GLN A 246 8.56 -28.41 1.27
N PRO A 247 7.67 -28.25 0.28
CA PRO A 247 8.04 -28.42 -1.12
C PRO A 247 9.12 -27.41 -1.50
N LYS A 248 10.20 -27.88 -2.14
CA LYS A 248 11.40 -27.09 -2.46
C LYS A 248 11.10 -25.81 -3.25
N TRP A 249 10.05 -25.81 -4.08
CA TRP A 249 9.64 -24.64 -4.86
C TRP A 249 9.09 -23.50 -3.98
N LEU A 250 8.50 -23.80 -2.83
CA LEU A 250 7.94 -22.79 -1.91
C LEU A 250 9.06 -21.91 -1.30
N LYS A 251 10.29 -22.42 -1.24
CA LYS A 251 11.47 -21.64 -0.83
C LYS A 251 11.85 -20.58 -1.86
N TRP A 252 11.73 -20.89 -3.15
CA TRP A 252 12.08 -19.99 -4.25
C TRP A 252 10.93 -19.09 -4.70
N PHE A 253 9.69 -19.44 -4.33
CA PHE A 253 8.48 -18.70 -4.68
C PHE A 253 8.57 -17.19 -4.38
N PRO A 254 9.03 -16.72 -3.21
CA PRO A 254 9.12 -15.29 -2.93
C PRO A 254 10.03 -14.52 -3.90
N VAL A 255 11.19 -15.11 -4.23
CA VAL A 255 12.16 -14.50 -5.14
C VAL A 255 11.59 -14.42 -6.55
N ILE A 256 10.98 -15.51 -7.03
CA ILE A 256 10.35 -15.57 -8.34
C ILE A 256 9.19 -14.56 -8.42
N ALA A 257 8.37 -14.47 -7.38
CA ALA A 257 7.24 -13.54 -7.33
C ALA A 257 7.70 -12.07 -7.41
N ILE A 258 8.77 -11.69 -6.72
CA ILE A 258 9.35 -10.34 -6.79
C ILE A 258 9.87 -10.05 -8.20
N ILE A 259 10.58 -10.99 -8.83
CA ILE A 259 11.09 -10.82 -10.21
C ILE A 259 9.94 -10.64 -11.19
N ILE A 260 8.93 -11.51 -11.15
CA ILE A 260 7.76 -11.42 -12.03
C ILE A 260 7.03 -10.09 -11.83
N TYR A 261 6.86 -9.66 -10.57
CA TYR A 261 6.20 -8.42 -10.23
C TYR A 261 6.96 -7.18 -10.76
N TYR A 262 8.29 -7.20 -10.71
CA TYR A 262 9.12 -6.13 -11.28
C TYR A 262 9.02 -6.12 -12.81
N LEU A 263 9.12 -7.28 -13.46
CA LEU A 263 8.99 -7.41 -14.92
C LEU A 263 7.63 -6.93 -15.42
N LEU A 264 6.55 -7.22 -14.68
CA LEU A 264 5.21 -6.70 -14.99
C LEU A 264 5.21 -5.17 -14.94
N GLY A 265 5.89 -4.56 -13.97
CA GLY A 265 6.07 -3.12 -13.89
C GLY A 265 6.83 -2.54 -15.09
N VAL A 266 7.93 -3.17 -15.50
CA VAL A 266 8.71 -2.76 -16.69
C VAL A 266 7.87 -2.79 -17.96
N ILE A 267 7.03 -3.82 -18.12
CA ILE A 267 6.12 -3.93 -19.27
C ILE A 267 5.06 -2.82 -19.23
N MET A 268 4.36 -2.68 -18.11
CA MET A 268 3.22 -1.77 -17.96
C MET A 268 3.61 -0.28 -17.94
N PHE A 269 4.74 0.06 -17.32
CA PHE A 269 5.15 1.46 -17.08
C PHE A 269 6.40 1.88 -17.86
N GLY A 270 7.13 0.92 -18.42
CA GLY A 270 8.27 1.18 -19.30
C GLY A 270 7.87 1.04 -20.77
N PHE A 271 7.62 -0.19 -21.21
CA PHE A 271 7.34 -0.49 -22.61
C PHE A 271 6.02 0.11 -23.11
N SER A 272 4.94 0.09 -22.33
CA SER A 272 3.67 0.72 -22.73
C SER A 272 3.74 2.25 -22.86
N ARG A 273 4.84 2.89 -22.44
CA ARG A 273 5.10 4.33 -22.57
C ARG A 273 6.13 4.65 -23.66
N ASP A 274 6.46 3.68 -24.51
CA ASP A 274 7.43 3.80 -25.61
C ASP A 274 8.79 4.36 -25.16
N ARG A 275 9.24 3.97 -23.96
CA ARG A 275 10.55 4.36 -23.42
C ARG A 275 11.65 3.41 -23.90
N ASP A 276 12.87 3.95 -24.02
CA ASP A 276 14.06 3.13 -24.28
C ASP A 276 14.19 1.99 -23.25
N PRO A 277 14.69 0.80 -23.63
CA PRO A 277 14.72 -0.37 -22.76
C PRO A 277 15.39 -0.15 -21.40
N LEU A 278 16.47 0.65 -21.36
CA LEU A 278 17.16 0.98 -20.11
C LEU A 278 16.31 1.88 -19.20
N HIS A 279 15.62 2.86 -19.78
CA HIS A 279 14.75 3.77 -19.05
C HIS A 279 13.46 3.07 -18.60
N ALA A 280 12.95 2.15 -19.43
CA ALA A 280 11.85 1.26 -19.09
C ALA A 280 12.18 0.37 -17.87
N PHE A 281 13.42 -0.13 -17.79
CA PHE A 281 13.86 -0.88 -16.60
C PHE A 281 13.91 0.00 -15.35
N MET A 282 14.24 1.28 -15.49
CA MET A 282 14.32 2.26 -14.40
C MET A 282 12.99 3.02 -14.17
N PHE A 283 11.86 2.49 -14.65
CA PHE A 283 10.55 3.15 -14.57
C PHE A 283 10.17 3.68 -13.18
N PRO A 284 10.54 3.09 -12.02
CA PRO A 284 10.14 3.66 -10.73
C PRO A 284 10.70 5.06 -10.51
N LEU A 285 11.86 5.38 -11.11
CA LEU A 285 12.46 6.70 -10.99
C LEU A 285 11.60 7.78 -11.68
N ASP A 286 10.95 7.47 -12.80
CA ASP A 286 10.05 8.40 -13.51
C ASP A 286 8.89 8.90 -12.64
N PHE A 287 8.52 8.15 -11.59
CA PHE A 287 7.43 8.50 -10.67
C PHE A 287 7.89 9.28 -9.44
N THR A 288 9.18 9.63 -9.38
CA THR A 288 9.72 10.53 -8.36
C THR A 288 9.61 12.01 -8.78
N ALA A 289 9.64 12.90 -7.80
CA ALA A 289 9.76 14.34 -7.98
C ALA A 289 10.99 14.72 -8.81
N SER A 290 12.10 13.97 -8.70
CA SER A 290 13.29 14.17 -9.53
C SER A 290 13.17 13.59 -10.94
N GLY A 291 12.42 12.50 -11.12
CA GLY A 291 12.36 11.76 -12.40
C GLY A 291 11.27 12.23 -13.36
N GLY A 292 10.57 13.31 -13.05
CA GLY A 292 9.62 13.89 -14.00
C GLY A 292 8.17 13.42 -13.82
N VAL A 293 7.75 13.08 -12.61
CA VAL A 293 6.38 12.59 -12.32
C VAL A 293 5.28 13.54 -12.83
N ALA A 294 5.56 14.85 -12.92
CA ALA A 294 4.63 15.85 -13.42
C ALA A 294 4.34 15.74 -14.92
N ASN A 295 5.21 15.07 -15.67
CA ASN A 295 5.05 14.84 -17.11
C ASN A 295 4.30 13.53 -17.41
N VAL A 296 4.08 12.70 -16.39
CA VAL A 296 3.35 11.43 -16.53
C VAL A 296 1.84 11.69 -16.54
N LEU A 297 1.09 11.02 -17.41
CA LEU A 297 -0.36 11.12 -17.47
C LEU A 297 -1.01 10.76 -16.11
N GLY A 298 -2.04 11.50 -15.70
CA GLY A 298 -2.70 11.31 -14.40
C GLY A 298 -3.22 9.89 -14.16
N VAL A 299 -3.79 9.24 -15.17
CA VAL A 299 -4.26 7.84 -15.07
C VAL A 299 -3.11 6.89 -14.74
N ILE A 300 -1.96 7.08 -15.39
CA ILE A 300 -0.76 6.27 -15.16
C ILE A 300 -0.24 6.47 -13.73
N ARG A 301 -0.30 7.70 -13.18
CA ARG A 301 0.05 7.98 -11.78
C ARG A 301 -0.83 7.18 -10.81
N ILE A 302 -2.13 7.09 -11.08
CA ILE A 302 -3.07 6.31 -10.26
C ILE A 302 -2.76 4.81 -10.37
N CYS A 303 -2.51 4.30 -11.58
CA CYS A 303 -2.10 2.90 -11.79
C CYS A 303 -0.81 2.57 -11.04
N TYR A 304 0.15 3.50 -11.03
CA TYR A 304 1.40 3.33 -10.28
C TYR A 304 1.16 3.38 -8.76
N ALA A 305 0.23 4.20 -8.27
CA ALA A 305 -0.17 4.17 -6.86
C ALA A 305 -0.72 2.79 -6.45
N LEU A 306 -1.61 2.21 -7.26
CA LEU A 306 -2.11 0.84 -7.05
C LEU A 306 -0.98 -0.19 -7.14
N TYR A 307 -0.02 0.01 -8.05
CA TYR A 307 1.18 -0.82 -8.12
C TYR A 307 1.94 -0.78 -6.79
N LEU A 308 2.21 0.38 -6.20
CA LEU A 308 2.89 0.50 -4.89
C LEU A 308 2.16 -0.27 -3.77
N GLU A 309 0.82 -0.21 -3.72
CA GLU A 309 0.03 -1.00 -2.76
C GLU A 309 0.23 -2.52 -2.98
N MET A 310 0.27 -2.96 -4.23
CA MET A 310 0.57 -4.35 -4.57
C MET A 310 2.01 -4.75 -4.18
N ALA A 311 2.98 -3.83 -4.23
CA ALA A 311 4.34 -4.10 -3.79
C ALA A 311 4.38 -4.38 -2.28
N VAL A 312 3.70 -3.55 -1.48
CA VAL A 312 3.69 -3.69 -0.02
C VAL A 312 2.91 -4.93 0.43
N THR A 313 1.79 -5.25 -0.23
CA THR A 313 1.06 -6.51 0.03
C THR A 313 1.90 -7.74 -0.34
N LEU A 314 2.64 -7.70 -1.45
CA LEU A 314 3.58 -8.76 -1.83
C LEU A 314 4.71 -8.89 -0.80
N ALA A 315 5.30 -7.79 -0.34
CA ALA A 315 6.33 -7.80 0.69
C ALA A 315 5.82 -8.44 1.99
N ALA A 316 4.60 -8.10 2.42
CA ALA A 316 3.98 -8.70 3.59
C ALA A 316 3.72 -10.20 3.44
N LEU A 317 3.31 -10.66 2.25
CA LEU A 317 3.23 -12.09 1.93
C LEU A 317 4.59 -12.77 2.07
N VAL A 318 5.64 -12.20 1.50
CA VAL A 318 7.00 -12.74 1.60
C VAL A 318 7.46 -12.83 3.05
N VAL A 319 7.28 -11.77 3.83
CA VAL A 319 7.62 -11.76 5.27
C VAL A 319 6.84 -12.84 6.02
N SER A 320 5.54 -12.99 5.75
CA SER A 320 4.70 -14.00 6.40
C SER A 320 5.16 -15.43 6.06
N LEU A 321 5.55 -15.69 4.81
CA LEU A 321 6.08 -16.99 4.38
C LEU A 321 7.45 -17.29 5.01
N ILE A 322 8.33 -16.30 5.09
CA ILE A 322 9.64 -16.43 5.73
C ILE A 322 9.48 -16.68 7.22
N GLN A 323 8.61 -15.95 7.91
CA GLN A 323 8.36 -16.14 9.35
C GLN A 323 7.84 -17.56 9.65
N ALA A 324 6.97 -18.09 8.80
CA ALA A 324 6.48 -19.46 8.92
C ALA A 324 7.57 -20.53 8.68
N SER A 325 8.60 -20.22 7.88
CA SER A 325 9.74 -21.11 7.63
C SER A 325 10.83 -21.00 8.69
N ALA A 326 11.19 -19.77 9.08
CA ALA A 326 12.20 -19.46 10.07
C ALA A 326 11.83 -19.95 11.47
N SER A 327 10.56 -19.85 11.87
CA SER A 327 10.06 -20.39 13.14
C SER A 327 10.29 -21.91 13.22
N LYS A 328 10.06 -22.65 12.13
CA LYS A 328 10.37 -24.10 12.08
C LYS A 328 11.87 -24.37 12.15
N GLY A 329 12.68 -23.59 11.44
CA GLY A 329 14.14 -23.73 11.45
C GLY A 329 14.77 -23.46 12.82
N ILE A 330 14.33 -22.41 13.51
CA ILE A 330 14.82 -22.07 14.85
C ILE A 330 14.39 -23.13 15.87
N VAL A 331 13.17 -23.66 15.76
CA VAL A 331 12.70 -24.76 16.62
C VAL A 331 13.51 -26.04 16.37
N ASP A 332 13.78 -26.40 15.11
CA ASP A 332 14.62 -27.56 14.77
C ASP A 332 16.05 -27.41 15.30
N VAL A 333 16.65 -26.21 15.16
CA VAL A 333 17.98 -25.90 15.69
C VAL A 333 17.98 -25.92 17.22
N GLY A 334 16.96 -25.35 17.88
CA GLY A 334 16.83 -25.38 19.34
C GLY A 334 16.64 -26.78 19.90
N LEU A 335 15.92 -27.66 19.18
CA LEU A 335 15.80 -29.09 19.51
C LEU A 335 17.14 -29.82 19.29
N ARG A 336 17.85 -29.57 18.17
CA ARG A 336 19.18 -30.16 17.89
C ARG A 336 20.23 -29.76 18.92
N LEU A 337 20.17 -28.52 19.42
CA LEU A 337 21.08 -27.99 20.44
C LEU A 337 20.64 -28.33 21.87
N GLY A 338 19.53 -29.06 22.06
CA GLY A 338 19.00 -29.42 23.38
C GLY A 338 18.52 -28.22 24.22
N LEU A 339 18.33 -27.05 23.60
CA LEU A 339 17.87 -25.82 24.24
C LEU A 339 16.33 -25.79 24.42
N LEU A 340 15.62 -26.65 23.70
CA LEU A 340 14.16 -26.81 23.77
C LEU A 340 13.85 -28.26 24.14
N THR A 341 12.94 -28.47 25.11
CA THR A 341 12.46 -29.80 25.50
C THR A 341 11.03 -30.00 25.00
N ASN A 342 10.76 -31.14 24.35
CA ASN A 342 9.39 -31.59 24.08
C ASN A 342 8.78 -32.11 25.39
N THR A 343 8.18 -31.23 26.19
CA THR A 343 7.37 -31.60 27.35
C THR A 343 5.95 -31.09 27.16
#